data_AF-B4DFN6-F1
#
_entry.id   AF-B4DFN6-F1
#
_cell.length_a   1.000
_cell.length_b   1.000
_cell.length_c   1.000
_cell.angle_alpha   90.00
_cell.angle_beta   90.00
_cell.angle_gamma   90.00
#
_symmetry.space_group_name_H-M   'P 1'
#
loop_
_entity.id
_entity.type
_entity.pdbx_description
1 polymer ?
#
loop_
_entity_poly.entity_id
_entity_poly.type
_entity_poly.pdbx_seq_one_letter_code
_entity_poly.pdbx_strand_id
1 'polypeptide(L)'
;MDLVTYFGKRPPGVLHCTTKFCDYGKAPGAEEYAQQDVLKKSYSKAFTLTISALFVTPKTTGARVELSEQQLQLWPSDVDKLSPTDNLPRGSRAHITLGCAADVEAVQTGLDLLEILRQEKGGSRGEEVGELSRGKLYSLGNGRWMLTLAKNMEVRAIFTGYYGKGKPVPTQGSRKGGALQSCTII
;
A
#
# COMPACT_ATOMS: atom_id res chain seq x y z
N MET A 1 -9.76 -25.31 -6.26
CA MET A 1 -10.03 -24.10 -5.44
C MET A 1 -10.14 -22.93 -6.39
N ASP A 2 -11.21 -22.14 -6.30
CA ASP A 2 -11.38 -20.95 -7.15
C ASP A 2 -10.80 -19.72 -6.44
N LEU A 3 -9.72 -19.15 -6.99
CA LEU A 3 -8.99 -18.05 -6.35
C LEU A 3 -9.78 -16.74 -6.36
N VAL A 4 -10.64 -16.53 -7.36
CA VAL A 4 -11.46 -15.32 -7.46
C VAL A 4 -12.48 -15.26 -6.32
N THR A 5 -13.14 -16.38 -6.03
CA THR A 5 -14.07 -16.52 -4.91
C THR A 5 -13.34 -16.50 -3.57
N TYR A 6 -12.16 -17.14 -3.48
CA TYR A 6 -11.39 -17.19 -2.24
C TYR A 6 -10.94 -15.80 -1.77
N PHE A 7 -10.43 -14.96 -2.68
CA PHE A 7 -10.06 -13.57 -2.39
C PHE A 7 -11.24 -12.61 -2.59
N GLY A 8 -12.45 -13.04 -2.24
CA GLY A 8 -13.70 -12.31 -2.47
C GLY A 8 -13.82 -10.99 -1.69
N LYS A 9 -13.07 -10.80 -0.60
CA LYS A 9 -12.99 -9.52 0.14
C LYS A 9 -12.10 -8.54 -0.62
N ARG A 10 -12.69 -7.89 -1.63
CA ARG A 10 -12.03 -6.93 -2.52
C ARG A 10 -12.29 -5.49 -2.08
N PRO A 11 -11.35 -4.54 -2.33
CA PRO A 11 -11.61 -3.12 -2.08
C PRO A 11 -12.86 -2.65 -2.82
N PRO A 12 -13.80 -1.94 -2.17
CA PRO A 12 -14.96 -1.39 -2.84
C PRO A 12 -14.56 -0.19 -3.71
N GLY A 13 -14.88 -0.24 -5.00
CA GLY A 13 -14.66 0.88 -5.92
C GLY A 13 -13.21 1.00 -6.39
N VAL A 14 -12.53 2.08 -5.98
CA VAL A 14 -11.22 2.46 -6.52
C VAL A 14 -10.10 1.82 -5.70
N LEU A 15 -9.11 1.24 -6.38
CA LEU A 15 -7.89 0.71 -5.77
C LEU A 15 -7.02 1.84 -5.22
N HIS A 16 -6.29 1.59 -4.13
CA HIS A 16 -5.42 2.57 -3.50
C HIS A 16 -4.11 1.95 -3.02
N CYS A 17 -3.08 2.79 -2.91
CA CYS A 17 -1.80 2.46 -2.28
C CYS A 17 -1.66 3.33 -1.02
N THR A 18 -1.79 2.73 0.15
CA THR A 18 -1.72 3.46 1.42
C THR A 18 -0.27 3.80 1.76
N THR A 19 0.00 5.06 2.08
CA THR A 19 1.29 5.49 2.64
C THR A 19 1.32 5.30 4.16
N LYS A 20 0.46 6.03 4.89
CA LYS A 20 0.35 5.99 6.36
C LYS A 20 -1.10 5.82 6.78
N PHE A 21 -1.32 4.88 7.70
CA PHE A 21 -2.57 4.78 8.43
C PHE A 21 -2.51 5.72 9.65
N CYS A 22 -3.46 6.65 9.75
CA CYS A 22 -3.44 7.69 10.77
C CYS A 22 -4.47 7.49 11.90
N ASP A 23 -5.46 6.59 11.73
CA ASP A 23 -6.59 6.39 12.67
C ASP A 23 -7.13 7.70 13.27
N TYR A 24 -7.51 8.66 12.43
CA TYR A 24 -8.02 9.96 12.89
C TYR A 24 -7.05 10.75 13.79
N GLY A 25 -5.74 10.52 13.65
CA GLY A 25 -4.69 11.12 14.46
C GLY A 25 -4.26 10.28 15.68
N LYS A 26 -4.91 9.14 15.95
CA LYS A 26 -4.59 8.28 17.10
C LYS A 26 -3.42 7.35 16.84
N ALA A 27 -3.11 7.06 15.57
CA ALA A 27 -1.99 6.18 15.26
C ALA A 27 -0.67 6.88 15.60
N PRO A 28 0.33 6.16 16.15
CA PRO A 28 1.64 6.74 16.45
C PRO A 28 2.28 7.41 15.24
N GLY A 29 2.81 8.63 15.44
CA GLY A 29 3.47 9.41 14.40
C GLY A 29 2.53 10.02 13.37
N ALA A 30 1.19 9.92 13.53
CA ALA A 30 0.23 10.39 12.54
C ALA A 30 0.24 11.92 12.37
N GLU A 31 0.33 12.65 13.49
CA GLU A 31 0.35 14.11 13.47
C GLU A 31 1.66 14.62 12.86
N GLU A 32 2.80 14.08 13.29
CA GLU A 32 4.12 14.44 12.79
C GLU A 32 4.25 14.13 11.29
N TYR A 33 3.71 12.99 10.84
CA TYR A 33 3.63 12.66 9.42
C TYR A 33 2.80 13.71 8.67
N ALA A 34 1.56 13.98 9.10
CA ALA A 34 0.66 14.91 8.43
C ALA A 34 1.16 16.36 8.39
N GLN A 35 2.00 16.77 9.34
CA GLN A 35 2.55 18.13 9.38
C GLN A 35 3.72 18.39 8.42
N GLN A 36 4.29 17.35 7.79
CA GLN A 36 5.41 17.50 6.86
C GLN A 36 5.05 18.37 5.66
N ASP A 37 5.92 19.34 5.34
CA ASP A 37 5.72 20.27 4.22
C ASP A 37 5.55 19.56 2.88
N VAL A 38 6.30 18.47 2.66
CA VAL A 38 6.23 17.71 1.40
C VAL A 38 4.86 17.04 1.21
N LEU A 39 4.21 16.58 2.29
CA LEU A 39 2.86 16.02 2.25
C LEU A 39 1.83 17.11 1.95
N LYS A 40 1.87 18.22 2.68
CA LYS A 40 0.96 19.36 2.47
C LYS A 40 1.04 19.89 1.04
N LYS A 41 2.26 20.06 0.52
CA LYS A 41 2.51 20.51 -0.86
C LYS A 41 2.13 19.46 -1.91
N SER A 42 2.00 18.19 -1.54
CA SER A 42 1.65 17.10 -2.46
C SER A 42 0.18 16.69 -2.41
N TYR A 43 -0.56 17.18 -1.42
CA TYR A 43 -1.97 16.89 -1.27
C TYR A 43 -2.76 17.30 -2.51
N SER A 44 -3.62 16.41 -3.01
CA SER A 44 -4.38 16.55 -4.26
C SER A 44 -3.55 16.57 -5.55
N LYS A 45 -2.25 16.28 -5.52
CA LYS A 45 -1.45 16.10 -6.74
C LYS A 45 -1.62 14.69 -7.31
N ALA A 46 -1.58 14.61 -8.64
CA ALA A 46 -1.54 13.35 -9.36
C ALA A 46 -0.11 12.80 -9.43
N PHE A 47 0.00 11.48 -9.34
CA PHE A 47 1.24 10.71 -9.45
C PHE A 47 1.02 9.49 -10.33
N THR A 48 2.09 8.98 -10.93
CA THR A 48 2.09 7.67 -11.62
C THR A 48 2.75 6.64 -10.71
N LEU A 49 2.02 5.61 -10.33
CA LEU A 49 2.54 4.46 -9.59
C LEU A 49 3.03 3.39 -10.57
N THR A 50 4.21 2.85 -10.31
CA THR A 50 4.82 1.79 -11.10
C THR A 50 4.61 0.45 -10.41
N ILE A 51 3.89 -0.47 -11.06
CA ILE A 51 3.67 -1.83 -10.57
C ILE A 51 4.69 -2.75 -11.24
N SER A 52 5.53 -3.42 -10.44
CA SER A 52 6.59 -4.32 -10.92
C SER A 52 6.22 -5.80 -10.83
N ALA A 53 5.33 -6.17 -9.92
CA ALA A 53 4.92 -7.55 -9.74
C ALA A 53 3.48 -7.65 -9.18
N LEU A 54 2.84 -8.78 -9.44
CA LEU A 54 1.64 -9.23 -8.74
C LEU A 54 2.01 -10.40 -7.84
N PHE A 55 1.42 -10.48 -6.65
CA PHE A 55 1.68 -11.59 -5.73
C PHE A 55 0.40 -12.14 -5.13
N VAL A 56 0.47 -13.41 -4.76
CA VAL A 56 -0.57 -14.16 -4.08
C VAL A 56 0.06 -14.88 -2.91
N THR A 57 -0.59 -14.81 -1.75
CA THR A 57 -0.28 -15.62 -0.57
C THR A 57 -1.53 -16.38 -0.16
N PRO A 58 -1.47 -17.32 0.79
CA PRO A 58 -2.68 -17.92 1.35
C PRO A 58 -3.65 -16.91 1.98
N LYS A 59 -3.20 -15.68 2.28
CA LYS A 59 -4.00 -14.67 2.99
C LYS A 59 -4.49 -13.55 2.07
N THR A 60 -3.65 -13.11 1.14
CA THR A 60 -3.90 -11.90 0.34
C THR A 60 -3.42 -12.04 -1.10
N THR A 61 -3.97 -11.21 -1.97
CA THR A 61 -3.40 -10.92 -3.28
C THR A 61 -3.18 -9.42 -3.42
N GLY A 62 -2.02 -9.04 -3.94
CA GLY A 62 -1.59 -7.66 -4.04
C GLY A 62 -0.72 -7.39 -5.26
N ALA A 63 -0.48 -6.11 -5.51
CA ALA A 63 0.46 -5.62 -6.49
C ALA A 63 1.60 -4.88 -5.78
N ARG A 64 2.85 -5.19 -6.13
CA ARG A 64 4.04 -4.52 -5.63
C ARG A 64 4.23 -3.19 -6.36
N VAL A 65 4.38 -2.10 -5.60
CA VAL A 65 4.59 -0.75 -6.16
C VAL A 65 6.05 -0.34 -5.94
N GLU A 66 6.72 0.05 -7.02
CA GLU A 66 8.04 0.70 -6.98
C GLU A 66 7.85 2.20 -6.84
N LEU A 67 8.26 2.77 -5.71
CA LEU A 67 8.16 4.20 -5.46
C LEU A 67 9.34 4.93 -6.10
N SER A 68 9.03 6.00 -6.85
CA SER A 68 10.03 6.98 -7.29
C SER A 68 10.61 7.77 -6.12
N GLU A 69 11.73 8.47 -6.34
CA GLU A 69 12.35 9.34 -5.34
C GLU A 69 11.36 10.38 -4.77
N GLN A 70 10.51 10.96 -5.61
CA GLN A 70 9.48 11.91 -5.19
C GLN A 70 8.43 11.26 -4.29
N GLN A 71 7.97 10.05 -4.64
CA GLN A 71 6.99 9.31 -3.84
C GLN A 71 7.58 8.79 -2.53
N LEU A 72 8.86 8.45 -2.52
CA LEU A 72 9.58 8.07 -1.30
C LEU A 72 9.62 9.21 -0.27
N GLN A 73 9.61 10.48 -0.69
CA GLN A 73 9.47 11.61 0.24
C GLN A 73 8.12 11.61 0.97
N LEU A 74 7.07 11.03 0.37
CA LEU A 74 5.75 10.88 1.00
C LEU A 74 5.65 9.62 1.87
N TRP A 75 6.64 8.73 1.81
CA TRP A 75 6.61 7.46 2.51
C TRP A 75 6.99 7.62 3.98
N PRO A 76 6.20 7.17 4.95
CA PRO A 76 6.57 7.30 6.37
C PRO A 76 7.81 6.45 6.71
N SER A 77 8.59 6.89 7.69
CA SER A 77 9.86 6.24 8.08
C SER A 77 9.70 4.99 8.95
N ASP A 78 8.49 4.74 9.45
CA ASP A 78 8.21 3.73 10.49
C ASP A 78 7.41 2.51 9.99
N VAL A 79 6.92 2.51 8.75
CA VAL A 79 5.98 1.47 8.28
C VAL A 79 6.66 0.22 7.72
N ASP A 80 7.92 0.32 7.28
CA ASP A 80 8.65 -0.80 6.65
C ASP A 80 9.37 -1.70 7.66
N LYS A 81 9.63 -1.18 8.88
CA LYS A 81 10.40 -1.88 9.92
C LYS A 81 9.44 -2.55 10.90
N LEU A 82 9.26 -3.86 10.76
CA LEU A 82 8.52 -4.68 11.72
C LEU A 82 9.42 -5.19 12.85
N SER A 83 10.73 -5.22 12.62
CA SER A 83 11.75 -5.55 13.62
C SER A 83 12.98 -4.65 13.49
N PRO A 84 13.79 -4.46 14.56
CA PRO A 84 15.01 -3.66 14.48
C PRO A 84 16.06 -4.21 13.50
N THR A 85 16.01 -5.50 13.18
CA THR A 85 16.91 -6.16 12.24
C THR A 85 16.47 -6.02 10.78
N ASP A 86 15.28 -5.44 10.52
CA ASP A 86 14.79 -5.21 9.16
C ASP A 86 15.66 -4.17 8.45
N ASN A 87 16.28 -4.62 7.36
CA ASN A 87 17.18 -3.83 6.52
C ASN A 87 16.65 -3.67 5.10
N LEU A 88 15.35 -3.87 4.89
CA LEU A 88 14.72 -3.62 3.59
C LEU A 88 14.75 -2.12 3.25
N PRO A 89 14.91 -1.75 1.96
CA PRO A 89 14.85 -0.35 1.55
C PRO A 89 13.53 0.32 1.96
N ARG A 90 13.57 1.62 2.27
CA ARG A 90 12.36 2.43 2.48
C ARG A 90 11.44 2.31 1.26
N GLY A 91 10.13 2.17 1.50
CA GLY A 91 9.14 1.97 0.45
C GLY A 91 8.87 0.50 0.11
N SER A 92 9.61 -0.44 0.69
CA SER A 92 9.46 -1.88 0.40
C SER A 92 8.06 -2.42 0.72
N ARG A 93 7.31 -1.78 1.62
CA ARG A 93 5.92 -2.15 1.93
C ARG A 93 4.89 -1.54 0.96
N ALA A 94 5.30 -0.76 -0.05
CA ALA A 94 4.38 -0.13 -0.98
C ALA A 94 3.64 -1.16 -1.85
N HIS A 95 2.31 -1.18 -1.73
CA HIS A 95 1.46 -2.16 -2.40
C HIS A 95 0.06 -1.62 -2.67
N ILE A 96 -0.63 -2.29 -3.59
CA ILE A 96 -2.07 -2.19 -3.79
C ILE A 96 -2.71 -3.52 -3.42
N THR A 97 -3.63 -3.54 -2.47
CA THR A 97 -4.40 -4.74 -2.14
C THR A 97 -5.44 -5.01 -3.23
N LEU A 98 -5.46 -6.23 -3.77
CA LEU A 98 -6.41 -6.65 -4.81
C LEU A 98 -7.52 -7.52 -4.24
N GLY A 99 -7.25 -8.26 -3.16
CA GLY A 99 -8.22 -9.09 -2.47
C GLY A 99 -7.65 -9.79 -1.24
N CYS A 100 -8.52 -10.15 -0.32
CA CYS A 100 -8.19 -10.84 0.92
C CYS A 100 -9.08 -12.07 1.09
N ALA A 101 -8.56 -13.09 1.81
CA ALA A 101 -9.40 -14.16 2.34
C ALA A 101 -10.40 -13.59 3.37
N ALA A 102 -11.48 -14.34 3.67
CA ALA A 102 -12.64 -13.85 4.43
C ALA A 102 -12.27 -13.13 5.75
N ASP A 103 -11.39 -13.72 6.55
CA ASP A 103 -11.02 -13.22 7.89
C ASP A 103 -9.70 -12.43 7.90
N VAL A 104 -9.24 -11.98 6.73
CA VAL A 104 -7.97 -11.26 6.59
C VAL A 104 -8.21 -9.77 6.39
N GLU A 105 -7.50 -8.95 7.17
CA GLU A 105 -7.50 -7.50 7.04
C GLU A 105 -6.53 -7.03 5.95
N ALA A 106 -6.88 -5.98 5.21
CA ALA A 106 -6.11 -5.51 4.06
C ALA A 106 -4.69 -5.04 4.40
N VAL A 107 -4.42 -4.68 5.67
CA VAL A 107 -3.07 -4.35 6.15
C VAL A 107 -2.09 -5.52 6.03
N GLN A 108 -2.62 -6.76 6.04
CA GLN A 108 -1.84 -7.98 5.91
C GLN A 108 -1.10 -8.04 4.57
N THR A 109 -1.65 -7.48 3.49
CA THR A 109 -1.05 -7.50 2.16
C THR A 109 0.34 -6.86 2.14
N GLY A 110 0.53 -5.76 2.88
CA GLY A 110 1.84 -5.13 3.02
C GLY A 110 2.80 -5.95 3.88
N LEU A 111 2.30 -6.66 4.89
CA LEU A 111 3.13 -7.54 5.73
C LEU A 111 3.61 -8.76 4.93
N ASP A 112 2.70 -9.35 4.14
CA ASP A 112 2.97 -10.44 3.20
C ASP A 112 4.04 -10.03 2.18
N LEU A 113 3.95 -8.83 1.62
CA LEU A 113 4.97 -8.31 0.69
C LEU A 113 6.33 -8.17 1.37
N LEU A 114 6.40 -7.62 2.58
CA LEU A 114 7.67 -7.52 3.30
C LEU A 114 8.29 -8.89 3.59
N GLU A 115 7.47 -9.90 3.90
CA GLU A 115 7.94 -11.27 4.11
C GLU A 115 8.56 -11.86 2.82
N ILE A 116 7.90 -11.66 1.68
CA ILE A 116 8.42 -12.05 0.36
C ILE A 116 9.79 -11.39 0.10
N LEU A 117 9.88 -10.07 0.31
CA LEU A 117 11.12 -9.33 0.05
C LEU A 117 12.27 -9.72 0.99
N ARG A 118 11.96 -10.06 2.25
CA ARG A 118 12.98 -10.59 3.18
C ARG A 118 13.53 -11.92 2.70
N GLN A 119 12.68 -12.82 2.21
CA GLN A 119 13.09 -14.10 1.67
C GLN A 119 14.00 -13.93 0.44
N GLU A 120 13.61 -13.04 -0.49
CA GLU A 120 14.41 -12.72 -1.67
C GLU A 120 15.79 -12.18 -1.30
N LYS A 121 15.83 -11.26 -0.33
CA LYS A 121 17.07 -10.68 0.19
C LYS A 121 17.96 -11.72 0.89
N GLY A 122 17.35 -12.71 1.54
CA GLY A 122 18.03 -13.87 2.13
C GLY A 122 18.60 -14.86 1.12
N GLY A 123 18.50 -14.59 -0.19
CA GLY A 123 19.04 -15.42 -1.26
C GLY A 123 18.04 -16.42 -1.85
N SER A 124 16.80 -16.47 -1.34
CA SER A 124 15.76 -17.36 -1.86
C SER A 124 14.77 -16.57 -2.73
N ARG A 125 15.05 -16.51 -4.04
CA ARG A 125 14.15 -15.85 -5.02
C ARG A 125 12.94 -16.71 -5.44
N GLY A 126 12.80 -17.89 -4.85
CA GLY A 126 11.84 -18.89 -5.28
C GLY A 126 12.26 -19.62 -6.56
N GLU A 127 11.43 -20.56 -6.98
CA GLU A 127 11.59 -21.36 -8.19
C GLU A 127 10.80 -20.73 -9.34
N GLU A 128 11.45 -20.47 -10.48
CA GLU A 128 10.75 -20.08 -11.70
C GLU A 128 9.97 -21.29 -12.23
N VAL A 129 8.64 -21.25 -12.13
CA VAL A 129 7.77 -22.38 -12.48
C VAL A 129 7.15 -22.25 -13.88
N GLY A 130 7.28 -21.08 -14.51
CA GLY A 130 6.76 -20.86 -15.85
C GLY A 130 6.64 -19.38 -16.20
N GLU A 131 6.03 -19.14 -17.35
CA GLU A 131 5.80 -17.81 -17.90
C GLU A 131 4.31 -17.63 -18.21
N LEU A 132 3.78 -16.47 -17.82
CA LEU A 132 2.47 -15.99 -18.22
C LEU A 132 2.64 -14.88 -19.26
N SER A 133 1.56 -14.51 -19.95
CA SER A 133 1.59 -13.49 -21.02
C SER A 133 2.17 -12.13 -20.62
N ARG A 134 2.29 -11.85 -19.32
CA ARG A 134 2.82 -10.58 -18.79
C ARG A 134 4.15 -10.70 -18.04
N GLY A 135 4.73 -11.90 -17.93
CA GLY A 135 6.02 -12.10 -17.29
C GLY A 135 6.17 -13.45 -16.60
N LYS A 136 7.17 -13.56 -15.74
CA LYS A 136 7.63 -14.83 -15.16
C LYS A 136 6.95 -15.12 -13.83
N LEU A 137 6.51 -16.35 -13.65
CA LEU A 137 5.86 -16.84 -12.44
C LEU A 137 6.86 -17.57 -11.55
N TYR A 138 6.92 -17.18 -10.29
CA TYR A 138 7.78 -17.75 -9.26
C TYR A 138 6.94 -18.39 -8.15
N SER A 139 7.30 -19.61 -7.76
CA SER A 139 6.85 -20.24 -6.53
C SER A 139 7.82 -19.88 -5.40
N LEU A 140 7.32 -19.20 -4.38
CA LEU A 140 8.12 -18.73 -3.24
C LEU A 140 8.03 -19.68 -2.04
N GLY A 141 7.36 -20.82 -2.18
CA GLY A 141 7.04 -21.75 -1.10
C GLY A 141 5.97 -21.24 -0.14
N ASN A 142 5.42 -22.13 0.69
CA ASN A 142 4.36 -21.84 1.67
C ASN A 142 3.09 -21.21 1.05
N GLY A 143 2.76 -21.61 -0.19
CA GLY A 143 1.61 -21.10 -0.93
C GLY A 143 1.76 -19.64 -1.39
N ARG A 144 2.97 -19.07 -1.36
CA ARG A 144 3.27 -17.73 -1.89
C ARG A 144 3.75 -17.83 -3.33
N TRP A 145 3.22 -16.96 -4.17
CA TRP A 145 3.48 -16.88 -5.60
C TRP A 145 3.73 -15.44 -6.00
N MET A 146 4.62 -15.22 -6.96
CA MET A 146 4.87 -13.90 -7.53
C MET A 146 4.96 -13.96 -9.04
N LEU A 147 4.19 -13.12 -9.72
CA LEU A 147 4.32 -12.83 -11.13
C LEU A 147 5.13 -11.55 -11.29
N THR A 148 6.40 -11.69 -11.68
CA THR A 148 7.26 -10.54 -12.01
C THR A 148 6.93 -10.08 -13.42
N LEU A 149 6.54 -8.82 -13.58
CA LEU A 149 6.11 -8.29 -14.87
C LEU A 149 7.30 -8.05 -15.79
N ALA A 150 7.22 -8.52 -17.04
CA ALA A 150 8.24 -8.26 -18.06
C ALA A 150 8.31 -6.77 -18.42
N LYS A 151 7.16 -6.08 -18.35
CA LYS A 151 7.04 -4.63 -18.45
C LYS A 151 6.19 -4.12 -17.30
N ASN A 152 6.72 -3.18 -16.53
CA ASN A 152 6.00 -2.56 -15.43
C ASN A 152 4.69 -1.93 -15.92
N MET A 153 3.66 -1.97 -15.08
CA MET A 153 2.41 -1.25 -15.34
C MET A 153 2.46 0.13 -14.69
N GLU A 154 1.93 1.12 -15.38
CA GLU A 154 1.81 2.48 -14.86
C GLU A 154 0.34 2.80 -14.61
N VAL A 155 0.02 3.26 -13.40
CA VAL A 155 -1.34 3.66 -13.03
C VAL A 155 -1.33 5.06 -12.43
N ARG A 156 -2.32 5.89 -12.79
CA ARG A 156 -2.47 7.23 -12.23
C ARG A 156 -3.19 7.16 -10.89
N ALA A 157 -2.68 7.88 -9.91
CA ALA A 157 -3.25 8.01 -8.58
C ALA A 157 -3.20 9.47 -8.12
N ILE A 158 -4.06 9.83 -7.17
CA ILE A 158 -4.04 11.15 -6.52
C ILE A 158 -3.65 10.94 -5.06
N PHE A 159 -2.67 11.71 -4.57
CA PHE A 159 -2.29 11.68 -3.16
C PHE A 159 -3.30 12.47 -2.33
N THR A 160 -4.07 11.78 -1.48
CA THR A 160 -5.15 12.37 -0.69
C THR A 160 -5.37 11.58 0.61
N GLY A 161 -6.20 12.11 1.51
CA GLY A 161 -6.66 11.42 2.72
C GLY A 161 -8.01 10.76 2.50
N TYR A 162 -8.18 9.55 3.04
CA TYR A 162 -9.48 8.87 3.09
C TYR A 162 -10.02 8.88 4.53
N TYR A 163 -11.24 9.40 4.67
CA TYR A 163 -11.99 9.39 5.91
C TYR A 163 -13.28 8.62 5.64
N GLY A 164 -13.40 7.42 6.21
CA GLY A 164 -14.65 6.65 6.12
C GLY A 164 -15.76 7.28 6.95
N LYS A 165 -16.81 6.51 7.28
CA LYS A 165 -17.90 6.92 8.20
C LYS A 165 -17.42 7.01 9.67
N GLY A 166 -16.31 7.69 9.91
CA GLY A 166 -15.85 8.10 11.24
C GLY A 166 -16.55 9.37 11.71
N LYS A 167 -16.60 9.58 13.03
CA LYS A 167 -17.05 10.85 13.60
C LYS A 167 -16.04 11.95 13.24
N PRO A 168 -16.48 13.19 12.96
CA PRO A 168 -15.58 14.31 12.71
C PRO A 168 -14.54 14.43 13.83
N VAL A 169 -13.26 14.55 13.45
CA VAL A 169 -12.18 14.80 14.41
C VAL A 169 -12.17 16.30 14.71
N PRO A 170 -12.05 16.72 15.98
CA PRO A 170 -11.91 18.13 16.31
C PRO A 170 -10.66 18.69 15.62
N THR A 171 -10.84 19.57 14.65
CA THR A 171 -9.73 20.35 14.12
C THR A 171 -9.32 21.36 15.19
N GLN A 172 -8.18 21.16 15.85
CA GLN A 172 -7.56 22.21 16.67
C GLN A 172 -6.99 23.30 15.76
N GLY A 173 -7.89 24.07 15.14
CA GLY A 173 -7.61 25.37 14.58
C GLY A 173 -8.20 26.41 15.51
N SER A 174 -7.38 27.02 16.35
CA SER A 174 -7.77 28.16 17.18
C SER A 174 -8.02 29.40 16.32
N ARG A 175 -9.12 29.41 15.56
CA ARG A 175 -9.72 30.61 14.97
C ARG A 175 -11.23 30.49 15.01
N LYS A 176 -11.86 31.23 15.93
CA LYS A 176 -13.27 31.59 15.82
C LYS A 176 -13.43 32.43 14.54
N GLY A 177 -14.05 31.87 13.51
CA GLY A 177 -14.39 32.66 12.32
C GLY A 177 -15.00 31.83 11.19
N GLY A 178 -16.31 31.98 10.99
CA GLY A 178 -17.02 31.69 9.74
C GLY A 178 -17.33 30.21 9.47
N ALA A 179 -18.61 29.88 9.38
CA ALA A 179 -19.07 28.60 8.83
C ALA A 179 -18.52 28.43 7.41
N LEU A 180 -17.53 27.55 7.23
CA LEU A 180 -17.16 27.04 5.92
C LEU A 180 -18.31 26.12 5.49
N GLN A 181 -19.08 26.59 4.51
CA GLN A 181 -20.08 25.79 3.81
C GLN A 181 -19.43 24.49 3.34
N SER A 182 -20.16 23.38 3.52
CA SER A 182 -19.78 22.04 3.10
C SER A 182 -19.32 22.06 1.64
N CYS A 183 -18.01 21.92 1.43
CA CYS A 183 -17.46 21.69 0.11
C CYS A 183 -17.69 20.21 -0.21
N THR A 184 -18.78 19.92 -0.93
CA THR A 184 -18.99 18.61 -1.54
C THR A 184 -18.06 18.51 -2.74
N ILE A 185 -17.00 17.72 -2.62
CA ILE A 185 -16.22 17.28 -3.78
C ILE A 185 -16.97 16.12 -4.40
N ILE A 186 -17.44 16.31 -5.64
CA ILE A 186 -18.03 15.29 -6.52
C ILE A 186 -16.91 14.42 -7.08
#